data_AF-A0A7S2DWD6-F1
#
_entry.id   AF-A0A7S2DWD6-F1
#
_cell.length_a   1.000
_cell.length_b   1.000
_cell.length_c   1.000
_cell.angle_alpha   90.00
_cell.angle_beta   90.00
_cell.angle_gamma   90.00
#
_symmetry.space_group_name_H-M   'P 1'
#
loop_
_entity.id
_entity.type
_entity.pdbx_description
1 polymer ?
#
loop_
_entity_poly.entity_id
_entity_poly.type
_entity_poly.pdbx_seq_one_letter_code
_entity_poly.pdbx_strand_id
1 'polypeptide(L)'
;TGRCYEDDICIGTACSRGSFIAAVTETTKPWASFAFDGVLGLSPVQMAQGPAFSLLHRFKEDQVLKQPLFSVFLSNVDDEPSDVTFGAVKPERMASELFWAPISLQNGYWEVKIQDITVDGRPRGLCK
;
A
#
# COMPACT_ATOMS: atom_id res chain seq x y z
N THR A 1 7.24 -21.00 5.87
CA THR A 1 8.50 -20.93 5.09
C THR A 1 8.15 -20.63 3.65
N GLY A 2 9.08 -20.07 2.88
CA GLY A 2 8.84 -19.74 1.47
C GLY A 2 10.11 -19.82 0.64
N ARG A 3 9.96 -19.69 -0.68
CA ARG A 3 11.05 -19.64 -1.64
C ARG A 3 10.96 -18.35 -2.46
N CYS A 4 12.10 -17.77 -2.77
CA CYS A 4 12.17 -16.58 -3.61
C CYS A 4 12.06 -16.99 -5.09
N TYR A 5 11.23 -16.26 -5.83
CA TYR A 5 11.06 -16.38 -7.26
C TYR A 5 11.17 -15.00 -7.90
N GLU A 6 11.45 -14.98 -9.19
CA GLU A 6 11.48 -13.76 -9.99
C GLU A 6 10.68 -14.01 -11.26
N ASP A 7 9.74 -13.12 -11.53
CA ASP A 7 8.86 -13.20 -12.69
C ASP A 7 8.31 -11.82 -13.05
N ASP A 8 7.53 -11.73 -14.13
CA ASP A 8 6.77 -10.54 -14.46
C ASP A 8 5.53 -10.43 -13.58
N ILE A 9 5.49 -9.37 -12.75
CA ILE A 9 4.38 -9.08 -11.84
C ILE A 9 3.52 -8.00 -12.46
N CYS A 10 2.25 -8.31 -12.73
CA CYS A 10 1.30 -7.41 -13.37
C CYS A 10 0.15 -7.01 -12.44
N ILE A 11 -0.16 -5.70 -12.40
CA ILE A 11 -1.39 -5.16 -11.81
C ILE A 11 -2.13 -4.39 -12.89
N GLY A 12 -3.27 -4.92 -13.34
CA GLY A 12 -3.97 -4.39 -14.51
C GLY A 12 -3.06 -4.44 -15.73
N THR A 13 -2.77 -3.28 -16.32
CA THR A 13 -1.89 -3.15 -17.49
C THR A 13 -0.43 -2.80 -17.12
N ALA A 14 -0.14 -2.54 -15.84
CA ALA A 14 1.20 -2.21 -15.38
C ALA A 14 1.94 -3.51 -15.01
N CYS A 15 3.01 -3.82 -15.73
CA CYS A 15 3.81 -5.02 -15.51
C CYS A 15 5.27 -4.64 -15.29
N SER A 16 5.94 -5.32 -14.37
CA SER A 16 7.38 -5.19 -14.18
C SER A 16 7.95 -6.51 -13.71
N ARG A 17 9.18 -6.80 -14.14
CA ARG A 17 9.96 -7.91 -13.59
C ARG A 17 10.35 -7.60 -12.14
N GLY A 18 10.09 -8.52 -11.24
CA GLY A 18 10.33 -8.36 -9.80
C GLY A 18 10.43 -9.69 -9.07
N SER A 19 10.87 -9.64 -7.82
CA SER A 19 11.01 -10.80 -6.95
C SER A 19 9.87 -10.88 -5.94
N PHE A 20 9.43 -12.09 -5.63
CA PHE A 20 8.42 -12.36 -4.61
C PHE A 20 8.73 -13.66 -3.87
N ILE A 21 8.09 -13.86 -2.72
CA ILE A 21 8.23 -15.09 -1.93
C ILE A 21 6.96 -15.91 -2.11
N ALA A 22 7.08 -17.10 -2.67
CA ALA A 22 5.98 -18.07 -2.68
C ALA A 22 6.04 -18.89 -1.39
N ALA A 23 4.92 -18.92 -0.65
CA ALA A 23 4.80 -19.71 0.56
C ALA A 23 4.85 -21.22 0.21
N VAL A 24 5.70 -21.97 0.92
CA VAL A 24 5.78 -23.43 0.83
C VAL A 24 5.07 -24.08 2.01
N THR A 25 5.06 -23.41 3.16
CA THR A 25 4.38 -23.89 4.36
C THR A 25 3.90 -22.69 5.16
N GLU A 26 2.63 -22.73 5.55
CA GLU A 26 1.96 -21.70 6.34
C GLU A 26 1.36 -22.31 7.61
N THR A 27 1.14 -21.49 8.64
CA THR A 27 0.45 -21.97 9.85
C THR A 27 -1.05 -22.06 9.58
N THR A 28 -1.73 -23.12 10.06
CA THR A 28 -3.17 -23.28 9.84
C THR A 28 -3.98 -22.07 10.32
N LYS A 29 -3.60 -21.48 11.45
CA LYS A 29 -4.18 -20.23 11.93
C LYS A 29 -3.12 -19.13 11.92
N PRO A 30 -3.43 -17.91 11.44
CA PRO A 30 -4.72 -17.49 10.86
C PRO A 30 -4.89 -17.82 9.35
N TRP A 31 -3.88 -18.34 8.66
CA TRP A 31 -3.85 -18.37 7.19
C TRP A 31 -4.97 -19.16 6.53
N ALA A 32 -5.35 -20.33 7.07
CA ALA A 32 -6.44 -21.12 6.49
C ALA A 32 -7.83 -20.47 6.63
N SER A 33 -7.95 -19.38 7.41
CA SER A 33 -9.21 -18.65 7.60
C SER A 33 -9.32 -17.37 6.76
N PHE A 34 -8.24 -16.96 6.09
CA PHE A 34 -8.30 -15.79 5.22
C PHE A 34 -8.94 -16.15 3.88
N ALA A 35 -9.66 -15.18 3.30
CA ALA A 35 -10.23 -15.29 1.96
C ALA A 35 -9.25 -14.89 0.84
N PHE A 36 -8.05 -14.41 1.21
CA PHE A 36 -7.00 -14.01 0.27
C PHE A 36 -5.89 -15.05 0.21
N ASP A 37 -5.21 -15.14 -0.94
CA ASP A 37 -4.13 -16.11 -1.17
C ASP A 37 -2.73 -15.58 -0.81
N GLY A 38 -2.57 -14.27 -0.65
CA GLY A 38 -1.29 -13.68 -0.32
C GLY A 38 -1.37 -12.20 0.05
N VAL A 39 -0.19 -11.62 0.30
CA VAL A 39 -0.04 -10.22 0.73
C VAL A 39 0.83 -9.47 -0.27
N LEU A 40 0.32 -8.35 -0.77
CA LEU A 40 1.09 -7.41 -1.58
C LEU A 40 1.59 -6.26 -0.69
N GLY A 41 2.91 -6.21 -0.47
CA GLY A 41 3.54 -5.11 0.26
C GLY A 41 3.58 -3.83 -0.57
N LEU A 42 2.99 -2.75 -0.05
CA LEU A 42 2.99 -1.41 -0.66
C LEU A 42 3.85 -0.40 0.11
N SER A 43 4.80 -0.88 0.93
CA SER A 43 5.71 -0.01 1.69
C SER A 43 6.78 0.63 0.79
N PRO A 44 7.40 1.72 1.25
CA PRO A 44 8.67 2.19 0.70
C PRO A 44 9.74 1.07 0.66
N VAL A 45 10.67 1.18 -0.29
CA VAL A 45 11.67 0.15 -0.60
C VAL A 45 12.53 -0.27 0.60
N GLN A 46 12.71 0.60 1.59
CA GLN A 46 13.51 0.36 2.79
C GLN A 46 12.96 -0.78 3.67
N MET A 47 11.67 -1.13 3.55
CA MET A 47 11.08 -2.28 4.25
C MET A 47 11.05 -3.57 3.43
N ALA A 48 11.45 -3.53 2.16
CA ALA A 48 11.53 -4.71 1.33
C ALA A 48 12.82 -5.50 1.60
N GLN A 49 12.83 -6.80 1.28
CA GLN A 49 14.05 -7.63 1.31
C GLN A 49 15.14 -7.11 0.36
N GLY A 50 14.73 -6.34 -0.65
CA GLY A 50 15.61 -5.61 -1.56
C GLY A 50 14.78 -4.87 -2.62
N PRO A 51 15.41 -4.05 -3.47
CA PRO A 51 14.70 -3.26 -4.49
C PRO A 51 13.87 -4.09 -5.47
N ALA A 52 14.30 -5.33 -5.77
CA ALA A 52 13.55 -6.26 -6.61
C ALA A 52 12.23 -6.75 -5.97
N PHE A 53 12.13 -6.74 -4.63
CA PHE A 53 10.94 -7.17 -3.88
C PHE A 53 9.94 -6.04 -3.64
N SER A 54 10.27 -4.79 -3.98
CA SER A 54 9.34 -3.65 -3.86
C SER A 54 8.69 -3.36 -5.20
N LEU A 55 7.44 -3.80 -5.38
CA LEU A 55 6.71 -3.58 -6.62
C LEU A 55 6.53 -2.09 -6.94
N LEU A 56 6.27 -1.26 -5.94
CA LEU A 56 6.16 0.19 -6.13
C LEU A 56 7.47 0.83 -6.59
N HIS A 57 8.61 0.38 -6.04
CA HIS A 57 9.92 0.82 -6.51
C HIS A 57 10.14 0.40 -7.96
N ARG A 58 9.86 -0.86 -8.30
CA ARG A 58 9.98 -1.38 -9.66
C ARG A 58 9.09 -0.62 -10.65
N PHE A 59 7.83 -0.40 -10.31
CA PHE A 59 6.88 0.36 -11.14
C PHE A 59 7.31 1.81 -11.38
N LYS A 60 7.93 2.44 -10.37
CA LYS A 60 8.49 3.78 -10.50
C LYS A 60 9.70 3.80 -11.45
N GLU A 61 10.65 2.90 -11.25
CA GLU A 61 11.89 2.84 -12.07
C GLU A 61 11.61 2.48 -13.52
N ASP A 62 10.70 1.54 -13.76
CA ASP A 62 10.32 1.10 -15.11
C ASP A 62 9.31 2.04 -15.79
N GLN A 63 8.82 3.06 -15.07
CA GLN A 63 7.90 4.08 -15.55
C GLN A 63 6.60 3.52 -16.16
N VAL A 64 6.10 2.42 -15.58
CA VAL A 64 4.90 1.72 -16.08
C VAL A 64 3.58 2.29 -15.53
N LEU A 65 3.67 3.29 -14.64
CA LEU A 65 2.53 4.04 -14.13
C LEU A 65 2.51 5.46 -14.69
N LYS A 66 1.31 6.01 -14.93
CA LYS A 66 1.12 7.40 -15.35
C LYS A 66 1.70 8.40 -14.33
N GLN A 67 1.59 8.09 -13.05
CA GLN A 67 2.19 8.84 -11.95
C GLN A 67 2.78 7.87 -10.92
N PRO A 68 3.88 8.21 -10.24
CA PRO A 68 4.52 7.32 -9.27
C PRO A 68 3.81 7.34 -7.91
N LEU A 69 2.51 7.03 -7.89
CA LEU A 69 1.66 6.98 -6.69
C LEU A 69 0.61 5.87 -6.79
N PHE A 70 -0.01 5.56 -5.66
CA PHE A 70 -1.23 4.78 -5.60
C PHE A 70 -2.24 5.47 -4.67
N SER A 71 -3.52 5.17 -4.84
CA SER A 71 -4.59 5.62 -3.96
C SER A 71 -5.48 4.46 -3.57
N VAL A 72 -6.08 4.55 -2.38
CA VAL A 72 -6.95 3.52 -1.82
C VAL A 72 -8.27 4.18 -1.45
N PHE A 73 -9.36 3.64 -1.98
CA PHE A 73 -10.72 3.95 -1.58
C PHE A 73 -11.31 2.72 -0.90
N LEU A 74 -11.77 2.88 0.34
CA LEU A 74 -12.46 1.84 1.09
C LEU A 74 -13.91 2.30 1.29
N SER A 75 -14.84 1.60 0.66
CA SER A 75 -16.27 1.89 0.87
C SER A 75 -16.72 1.39 2.24
N ASN A 76 -17.67 2.12 2.82
CA ASN A 76 -18.38 1.76 4.04
C ASN A 76 -19.83 1.28 3.76
N VAL A 77 -20.20 1.10 2.49
CA VAL A 77 -21.52 0.67 2.06
C VAL A 77 -21.39 -0.62 1.24
N ASP A 78 -22.29 -1.58 1.45
CA ASP A 78 -22.19 -2.91 0.84
C ASP A 78 -22.35 -2.90 -0.70
N ASP A 79 -23.01 -1.89 -1.25
CA ASP A 79 -23.32 -1.76 -2.67
C ASP A 79 -22.29 -0.95 -3.47
N GLU A 80 -21.24 -0.45 -2.83
CA GLU A 80 -20.15 0.26 -3.49
C GLU A 80 -18.81 -0.49 -3.34
N PRO A 81 -18.14 -0.84 -4.45
CA PRO A 81 -16.87 -1.55 -4.37
C PRO A 81 -15.74 -0.61 -3.89
N SER A 82 -14.95 -1.14 -2.95
CA SER A 82 -13.62 -0.58 -2.62
C SER A 82 -12.66 -0.76 -3.78
N ASP A 83 -11.69 0.14 -3.94
CA ASP A 83 -10.68 0.02 -5.00
C ASP A 83 -9.31 0.55 -4.61
N VAL A 84 -8.28 -0.06 -5.19
CA VAL A 84 -6.90 0.43 -5.16
C VAL A 84 -6.54 0.85 -6.57
N THR A 85 -6.12 2.10 -6.74
CA THR A 85 -5.76 2.68 -8.04
C THR A 85 -4.26 2.96 -8.08
N PHE A 86 -3.56 2.39 -9.05
CA PHE A 86 -2.14 2.64 -9.29
C PHE A 86 -1.99 3.68 -10.41
N GLY A 87 -1.19 4.72 -10.16
CA GLY A 87 -0.88 5.75 -11.15
C GLY A 87 -1.87 6.91 -11.27
N ALA A 88 -2.92 6.95 -10.44
CA ALA A 88 -3.89 8.02 -10.42
C ALA A 88 -4.62 8.11 -9.06
N VAL A 89 -5.31 9.24 -8.88
CA VAL A 89 -6.33 9.45 -7.84
C VAL A 89 -7.66 9.69 -8.58
N LYS A 90 -8.74 9.08 -8.14
CA LYS A 90 -10.09 9.21 -8.71
C LYS A 90 -10.87 10.32 -7.99
N PRO A 91 -11.05 11.52 -8.56
CA PRO A 91 -11.75 12.62 -7.89
C PRO A 91 -13.19 12.27 -7.51
N GLU A 92 -13.85 11.41 -8.29
CA GLU A 92 -15.20 10.92 -8.03
C GLU A 92 -15.33 10.09 -6.72
N ARG A 93 -14.22 9.63 -6.15
CA ARG A 93 -14.16 8.92 -4.86
C ARG A 93 -13.90 9.85 -3.68
N MET A 94 -13.76 11.16 -3.90
CA MET A 94 -13.35 12.13 -2.89
C MET A 94 -14.52 13.03 -2.47
N ALA A 95 -14.66 13.27 -1.17
CA ALA A 95 -15.64 14.22 -0.63
C ALA A 95 -15.15 15.68 -0.61
N SER A 96 -13.83 15.90 -0.74
CA SER A 96 -13.18 17.21 -0.71
C SER A 96 -11.91 17.20 -1.54
N GLU A 97 -11.27 18.36 -1.69
CA GLU A 97 -9.93 18.44 -2.27
C GLU A 97 -8.90 17.67 -1.45
N LEU A 98 -7.92 17.09 -2.14
CA LEU A 98 -6.81 16.36 -1.53
C LEU A 98 -5.76 17.34 -1.02
N PHE A 99 -5.23 17.08 0.19
CA PHE A 99 -4.05 17.76 0.71
C PHE A 99 -2.98 16.75 1.11
N TRP A 100 -1.73 17.20 1.14
CA TRP A 100 -0.57 16.34 1.41
C TRP A 100 0.04 16.64 2.77
N ALA A 101 0.38 15.58 3.50
CA ALA A 101 1.24 15.65 4.68
C ALA A 101 2.60 15.01 4.35
N PRO A 102 3.73 15.63 4.73
CA PRO A 102 5.04 15.04 4.51
C PRO A 102 5.22 13.80 5.39
N ILE A 103 5.94 12.81 4.86
CA ILE A 103 6.35 11.62 5.63
C ILE A 103 7.32 12.07 6.73
N SER A 104 7.06 11.66 7.97
CA SER A 104 7.82 12.08 9.16
C SER A 104 9.25 11.56 9.16
N LEU A 105 9.43 10.28 8.82
CA LEU A 105 10.71 9.58 8.88
C LEU A 105 10.90 8.73 7.62
N GLN A 106 12.10 8.76 7.05
CA GLN A 106 12.47 7.87 5.94
C GLN A 106 12.93 6.49 6.46
N ASN A 107 12.17 5.92 7.38
CA ASN A 107 12.43 4.62 8.02
C ASN A 107 11.70 3.45 7.32
N GLY A 108 11.05 3.73 6.18
CA GLY A 108 10.38 2.73 5.37
C GLY A 108 8.88 2.56 5.68
N TYR A 109 8.28 3.43 6.48
CA TYR A 109 6.83 3.46 6.73
C TYR A 109 6.17 4.65 6.02
N TRP A 110 4.90 4.51 5.69
CA TRP A 110 4.02 5.63 5.33
C TRP A 110 3.56 6.34 6.61
N GLU A 111 4.51 6.92 7.33
CA GLU A 111 4.27 7.56 8.62
C GLU A 111 4.15 9.08 8.46
N VAL A 112 3.17 9.69 9.10
CA VAL A 112 2.97 11.15 9.13
C VAL A 112 2.88 11.65 10.57
N LYS A 113 3.29 12.88 10.81
CA LYS A 113 3.20 13.49 12.13
C LYS A 113 1.77 13.97 12.40
N ILE A 114 1.13 13.41 13.43
CA ILE A 114 -0.14 13.87 13.97
C ILE A 114 0.13 14.97 15.01
N GLN A 115 -0.57 16.10 14.94
CA GLN A 115 -0.37 17.25 15.84
C GLN A 115 -1.13 17.13 17.15
N ASP A 116 -2.40 16.70 17.11
CA ASP A 116 -3.20 16.37 18.29
C ASP A 116 -4.42 15.54 17.85
N ILE A 117 -5.13 14.98 18.83
CA ILE A 117 -6.42 14.31 18.64
C ILE A 117 -7.49 15.18 19.31
N THR A 118 -8.63 15.37 18.64
CA THR A 118 -9.77 16.08 19.21
C THR A 118 -10.89 15.10 19.57
N VAL A 119 -11.58 15.34 20.69
CA VAL A 119 -12.78 14.61 21.10
C VAL A 119 -13.85 15.65 21.47
N ASP A 120 -15.04 15.53 20.87
CA ASP A 120 -16.12 16.51 21.00
C ASP A 120 -15.67 17.96 20.69
N GLY A 121 -14.82 18.09 19.66
CA GLY A 121 -14.25 19.37 19.24
C GLY A 121 -13.19 19.95 20.18
N ARG A 122 -12.76 19.22 21.21
CA ARG A 122 -11.79 19.68 22.20
C ARG A 122 -10.42 18.99 22.00
N PRO A 123 -9.33 19.76 21.82
CA PRO A 123 -7.96 19.22 21.80
C PRO A 123 -7.66 18.44 23.07
N ARG A 124 -6.94 17.33 22.94
CA ARG A 124 -6.59 16.45 24.06
C ARG A 124 -5.18 16.70 24.58
N GLY A 125 -4.31 17.35 23.80
CA GLY A 125 -2.92 17.62 24.17
C GLY A 125 -2.10 16.34 24.39
N LEU A 126 -2.44 15.28 23.65
CA LEU A 126 -1.82 13.95 23.80
C LEU A 126 -0.49 13.85 23.05
N CYS A 127 -0.39 14.52 21.91
CA CYS A 127 0.81 14.54 21.08
C CYS A 127 1.73 15.67 21.56
N LYS A 128 2.74 15.34 22.37
CA LYS A 128 3.77 16.26 22.85
C LYS A 128 5.08 16.06 22.09
#